data_AF-A0A972CJH3-F1
#
_entry.id   AF-A0A972CJH3-F1
#
_cell.length_a   1.000
_cell.length_b   1.000
_cell.length_c   1.000
_cell.angle_alpha   90.00
_cell.angle_beta   90.00
_cell.angle_gamma   90.00
#
_symmetry.space_group_name_H-M   'P 1'
#
loop_
_entity.id
_entity.type
_entity.pdbx_description
1 polymer ?
#
loop_
_entity_poly.entity_id
_entity_poly.type
_entity_poly.pdbx_seq_one_letter_code
_entity_poly.pdbx_strand_id
1 'polypeptide(L)'
;MKDYKVLQIQKSVYADNDKEAAKIREAMKEQGTFLLNVMSSPGSGKTTTLLRTIESLMDEFKIGVIEADLDSDVDAHTIHKTGTDVVQLNTGGMCHIDAGIVQDGLDGLPSNDLDLIIIENIGNLICPAGFDTGASRDIMILSVPEGDDKPLKYPQMFSKVDLLIVNKIDAMDFFNFDLDAVVERVTKLNPDIKIMPISAKTGEGVDLWVDWLRQEILAWKA
;
A
#
# COMPACT_ATOMS: atom_id res chain seq x y z
N MET A 1 -37.41 -13.24 -16.05
CA MET A 1 -37.22 -12.59 -14.74
C MET A 1 -36.39 -13.52 -13.88
N LYS A 2 -35.36 -13.02 -13.21
CA LYS A 2 -34.50 -13.83 -12.34
C LYS A 2 -35.13 -13.86 -10.93
N ASP A 3 -35.71 -14.99 -10.56
CA ASP A 3 -36.26 -15.25 -9.21
C ASP A 3 -35.16 -15.80 -8.29
N TYR A 4 -34.34 -14.92 -7.74
CA TYR A 4 -33.49 -15.25 -6.61
C TYR A 4 -33.41 -14.09 -5.62
N LYS A 5 -33.24 -14.45 -4.35
CA LYS A 5 -33.10 -13.50 -3.25
C LYS A 5 -31.62 -13.16 -3.08
N VAL A 6 -31.24 -11.94 -3.45
CA VAL A 6 -29.90 -11.40 -3.12
C VAL A 6 -29.92 -11.01 -1.65
N LEU A 7 -29.25 -11.79 -0.81
CA LEU A 7 -29.01 -11.44 0.57
C LEU A 7 -27.73 -10.61 0.63
N GLN A 8 -27.83 -9.32 0.95
CA GLN A 8 -26.66 -8.53 1.35
C GLN A 8 -26.30 -8.88 2.79
N ILE A 9 -25.53 -9.96 2.93
CA ILE A 9 -24.87 -10.31 4.19
C ILE A 9 -23.56 -9.50 4.20
N GLN A 10 -23.21 -8.87 5.33
CA GLN A 10 -21.92 -8.23 5.67
C GLN A 10 -21.89 -6.70 5.89
N LYS A 11 -22.99 -5.92 5.82
CA LYS A 11 -22.91 -4.47 6.10
C LYS A 11 -22.38 -4.09 7.49
N SER A 12 -22.59 -4.92 8.51
CA SER A 12 -22.16 -4.58 9.88
C SER A 12 -20.65 -4.69 10.09
N VAL A 13 -20.01 -5.71 9.48
CA VAL A 13 -18.56 -5.95 9.66
C VAL A 13 -17.75 -4.81 9.04
N TYR A 14 -18.11 -4.36 7.84
CA TYR A 14 -17.45 -3.20 7.22
C TYR A 14 -17.68 -1.91 8.03
N ALA A 15 -18.90 -1.69 8.53
CA ALA A 15 -19.20 -0.48 9.29
C ALA A 15 -18.48 -0.38 10.64
N ASP A 16 -18.12 -1.51 11.25
CA ASP A 16 -17.32 -1.52 12.47
C ASP A 16 -15.84 -1.31 12.14
N ASN A 17 -15.31 -1.96 11.09
CA ASN A 17 -13.97 -1.68 10.56
C ASN A 17 -13.78 -0.18 10.23
N ASP A 18 -14.73 0.42 9.50
CA ASP A 18 -14.61 1.82 9.07
C ASP A 18 -14.54 2.79 10.26
N LYS A 19 -15.23 2.48 11.37
CA LYS A 19 -15.12 3.29 12.60
C LYS A 19 -13.76 3.13 13.27
N GLU A 20 -13.18 1.94 13.25
CA GLU A 20 -11.85 1.68 13.80
C GLU A 20 -10.78 2.36 12.94
N ALA A 21 -10.87 2.23 11.63
CA ALA A 21 -10.02 2.91 10.66
C ALA A 21 -10.05 4.44 10.84
N ALA A 22 -11.23 5.02 11.03
CA ALA A 22 -11.37 6.45 11.29
C ALA A 22 -10.63 6.89 12.56
N LYS A 23 -10.74 6.12 13.65
CA LYS A 23 -10.01 6.40 14.90
C LYS A 23 -8.50 6.30 14.74
N ILE A 24 -8.01 5.29 14.02
CA ILE A 24 -6.58 5.14 13.71
C ILE A 24 -6.09 6.37 12.97
N ARG A 25 -6.81 6.76 11.91
CA ARG A 25 -6.48 7.93 11.08
C ARG A 25 -6.46 9.23 11.88
N GLU A 26 -7.44 9.43 12.78
CA GLU A 26 -7.50 10.57 13.70
C GLU A 26 -6.30 10.57 14.66
N ALA A 27 -6.00 9.45 15.30
CA ALA A 27 -4.86 9.32 16.20
C ALA A 27 -3.52 9.57 15.49
N MET A 28 -3.35 9.04 14.28
CA MET A 28 -2.18 9.29 13.43
C MET A 28 -2.03 10.78 13.08
N LYS A 29 -3.15 11.47 12.80
CA LYS A 29 -3.13 12.92 12.56
C LYS A 29 -2.76 13.70 13.83
N GLU A 30 -3.30 13.35 14.98
CA GLU A 30 -3.00 13.99 16.27
C GLU A 30 -1.53 13.82 16.67
N GLN A 31 -0.93 12.66 16.36
CA GLN A 31 0.48 12.37 16.64
C GLN A 31 1.43 13.00 15.60
N GLY A 32 0.93 13.43 14.44
CA GLY A 32 1.75 13.87 13.32
C GLY A 32 2.46 12.71 12.60
N THR A 33 2.00 11.47 12.79
CA THR A 33 2.53 10.27 12.15
C THR A 33 1.79 10.03 10.84
N PHE A 34 2.52 9.94 9.72
CA PHE A 34 1.91 9.60 8.44
C PHE A 34 1.85 8.08 8.27
N LEU A 35 0.64 7.53 8.05
CA LEU A 35 0.44 6.09 7.87
C LEU A 35 0.19 5.81 6.38
N LEU A 36 1.10 5.06 5.74
CA LEU A 36 1.02 4.71 4.32
C LEU A 36 0.67 3.23 4.15
N ASN A 37 -0.42 2.91 3.46
CA ASN A 37 -0.76 1.54 3.09
C ASN A 37 -0.28 1.21 1.68
N VAL A 38 0.51 0.15 1.54
CA VAL A 38 1.10 -0.28 0.26
C VAL A 38 0.51 -1.63 -0.17
N MET A 39 -0.32 -1.59 -1.20
CA MET A 39 -0.99 -2.77 -1.77
C MET A 39 -0.38 -3.16 -3.12
N SER A 40 -0.45 -4.44 -3.49
CA SER A 40 -0.01 -4.93 -4.81
C SER A 40 -0.39 -6.40 -5.01
N SER A 41 -0.05 -6.98 -6.17
CA SER A 41 0.01 -8.44 -6.31
C SER A 41 1.26 -9.03 -5.64
N PRO A 42 1.30 -10.35 -5.38
CA PRO A 42 2.54 -11.01 -4.99
C PRO A 42 3.63 -10.80 -6.05
N GLY A 43 4.83 -10.45 -5.61
CA GLY A 43 5.98 -10.27 -6.49
C GLY A 43 5.99 -8.98 -7.32
N SER A 44 5.06 -8.03 -7.11
CA SER A 44 5.08 -6.72 -7.80
C SER A 44 6.26 -5.82 -7.40
N GLY A 45 6.96 -6.18 -6.31
CA GLY A 45 8.18 -5.52 -5.84
C GLY A 45 7.98 -4.54 -4.68
N LYS A 46 6.96 -4.75 -3.82
CA LYS A 46 6.71 -3.94 -2.61
C LYS A 46 7.95 -3.79 -1.75
N THR A 47 8.49 -4.88 -1.22
CA THR A 47 9.66 -4.91 -0.34
C THR A 47 10.84 -4.17 -0.97
N THR A 48 11.13 -4.39 -2.26
CA THR A 48 12.21 -3.68 -2.96
C THR A 48 11.96 -2.18 -3.05
N THR A 49 10.73 -1.76 -3.36
CA THR A 49 10.34 -0.35 -3.36
C THR A 49 10.43 0.26 -1.97
N LEU A 50 10.01 -0.46 -0.92
CA LEU A 50 10.12 -0.02 0.47
C LEU A 50 11.57 0.16 0.90
N LEU A 51 12.46 -0.79 0.59
CA LEU A 51 13.89 -0.67 0.89
C LEU A 51 14.50 0.60 0.28
N ARG A 52 14.17 0.90 -0.98
CA ARG A 52 14.61 2.14 -1.64
C ARG A 52 14.02 3.39 -1.00
N THR A 53 12.76 3.32 -0.60
CA THR A 53 12.05 4.42 0.06
C THR A 53 12.69 4.72 1.42
N ILE A 54 12.96 3.68 2.22
CA ILE A 54 13.61 3.78 3.52
C ILE A 54 15.02 4.34 3.38
N GLU A 55 15.84 3.76 2.48
CA GLU A 55 17.20 4.23 2.19
C GLU A 55 17.23 5.73 1.84
N SER A 56 16.20 6.23 1.15
CA SER A 56 16.13 7.63 0.71
C SER A 56 15.58 8.60 1.76
N LEU A 57 14.86 8.12 2.78
CA LEU A 57 14.11 8.96 3.73
C LEU A 57 14.56 8.80 5.19
N MET A 58 15.32 7.75 5.53
CA MET A 58 15.68 7.42 6.91
C MET A 58 16.56 8.47 7.60
N ASP A 59 17.28 9.30 6.85
CA ASP A 59 18.05 10.43 7.40
C ASP A 59 17.18 11.67 7.70
N GLU A 60 15.97 11.72 7.13
CA GLU A 60 15.03 12.84 7.27
C GLU A 60 13.87 12.53 8.23
N PHE A 61 13.47 11.26 8.31
CA PHE A 61 12.30 10.81 9.04
C PHE A 61 12.58 9.55 9.85
N LYS A 62 11.95 9.42 11.01
CA LYS A 62 11.85 8.18 11.77
C LYS A 62 10.80 7.28 11.13
N ILE A 63 11.22 6.13 10.62
CA ILE A 63 10.37 5.22 9.86
C ILE A 63 10.12 3.94 10.66
N GLY A 64 8.88 3.46 10.65
CA GLY A 64 8.53 2.10 11.05
C GLY A 64 7.82 1.35 9.93
N VAL A 65 7.87 0.03 9.96
CA VAL A 65 7.18 -0.84 8.99
C VAL A 65 6.34 -1.89 9.71
N ILE A 66 5.08 -1.98 9.30
CA ILE A 66 4.19 -3.07 9.62
C ILE A 66 4.17 -3.99 8.41
N GLU A 67 4.80 -5.15 8.53
CA GLU A 67 4.79 -6.17 7.49
C GLU A 67 3.60 -7.10 7.76
N ALA A 68 2.78 -7.36 6.72
CA ALA A 68 1.72 -8.35 6.78
C ALA A 68 1.91 -9.43 5.71
N ASP A 69 2.24 -10.65 6.14
CA ASP A 69 2.35 -11.82 5.28
C ASP A 69 1.65 -13.04 5.92
N LEU A 70 1.49 -14.09 5.13
CA LEU A 70 0.80 -15.32 5.48
C LEU A 70 1.62 -16.19 6.44
N ASP A 71 2.92 -16.37 6.18
CA ASP A 71 3.73 -17.36 6.93
C ASP A 71 5.26 -17.19 6.81
N SER A 72 5.73 -16.04 6.33
CA SER A 72 7.15 -15.80 6.04
C SER A 72 7.62 -14.51 6.71
N ASP A 73 8.79 -14.56 7.37
CA ASP A 73 9.45 -13.40 7.98
C ASP A 73 10.57 -12.82 7.09
N VAL A 74 10.66 -13.29 5.84
CA VAL A 74 11.72 -12.92 4.89
C VAL A 74 11.74 -11.42 4.63
N ASP A 75 10.58 -10.79 4.47
CA ASP A 75 10.48 -9.37 4.14
C ASP A 75 10.77 -8.52 5.38
N ALA A 76 10.20 -8.85 6.55
CA ALA A 76 10.52 -8.18 7.81
C ALA A 76 12.01 -8.27 8.16
N HIS A 77 12.63 -9.45 7.99
CA HIS A 77 14.07 -9.61 8.23
C HIS A 77 14.92 -8.78 7.27
N THR A 78 14.49 -8.64 6.01
CA THR A 78 15.18 -7.83 5.01
C THR A 78 15.09 -6.35 5.35
N ILE A 79 13.92 -5.87 5.76
CA ILE A 79 13.71 -4.47 6.15
C ILE A 79 14.45 -4.16 7.45
N HIS A 80 14.42 -5.05 8.45
CA HIS A 80 15.09 -4.82 9.73
C HIS A 80 16.61 -4.58 9.59
N LYS A 81 17.26 -5.16 8.56
CA LYS A 81 18.68 -4.92 8.27
C LYS A 81 19.03 -3.47 7.93
N THR A 82 18.04 -2.65 7.57
CA THR A 82 18.21 -1.21 7.36
C THR A 82 18.32 -0.44 8.67
N GLY A 83 17.99 -1.06 9.81
CA GLY A 83 17.90 -0.39 11.12
C GLY A 83 16.53 0.22 11.41
N THR A 84 15.57 0.09 10.49
CA THR A 84 14.17 0.49 10.66
C THR A 84 13.46 -0.40 11.68
N ASP A 85 12.53 0.20 12.43
CA ASP A 85 11.63 -0.51 13.32
C ASP A 85 10.64 -1.34 12.50
N VAL A 86 10.55 -2.63 12.76
CA VAL A 86 9.70 -3.55 12.00
C VAL A 86 8.91 -4.44 12.94
N VAL A 87 7.61 -4.60 12.64
CA VAL A 87 6.76 -5.63 13.22
C VAL A 87 6.24 -6.53 12.10
N GLN A 88 6.27 -7.84 12.33
CA GLN A 88 5.69 -8.85 11.45
C GLN A 88 4.32 -9.24 11.99
N LEU A 89 3.30 -9.18 11.14
CA LEU A 89 1.96 -9.67 11.41
C LEU A 89 1.75 -10.97 10.63
N ASN A 90 1.75 -12.11 11.33
CA ASN A 90 1.33 -13.37 10.75
C ASN A 90 -0.20 -13.39 10.66
N THR A 91 -0.72 -13.31 9.44
CA THR A 91 -2.15 -13.15 9.18
C THR A 91 -2.93 -14.47 9.23
N GLY A 92 -2.28 -15.61 9.50
CA GLY A 92 -2.93 -16.89 9.78
C GLY A 92 -3.82 -17.41 8.65
N GLY A 93 -3.53 -17.02 7.39
CA GLY A 93 -4.32 -17.39 6.22
C GLY A 93 -5.30 -16.33 5.72
N MET A 94 -5.36 -15.14 6.33
CA MET A 94 -6.18 -14.04 5.83
C MET A 94 -5.63 -13.45 4.54
N CYS A 95 -6.53 -12.97 3.66
CA CYS A 95 -6.17 -12.43 2.34
C CYS A 95 -6.03 -10.90 2.31
N HIS A 96 -6.25 -10.23 3.44
CA HIS A 96 -6.11 -8.80 3.67
C HIS A 96 -5.86 -8.53 5.16
N ILE A 97 -5.54 -7.30 5.48
CA ILE A 97 -5.56 -6.75 6.84
C ILE A 97 -6.72 -5.75 6.97
N ASP A 98 -7.30 -5.67 8.15
CA ASP A 98 -8.34 -4.74 8.54
C ASP A 98 -7.80 -3.74 9.58
N ALA A 99 -8.61 -2.79 10.02
CA ALA A 99 -8.21 -1.77 10.98
C ALA A 99 -7.75 -2.37 12.32
N GLY A 100 -8.36 -3.46 12.78
CA GLY A 100 -7.98 -4.14 14.01
C GLY A 100 -6.56 -4.72 13.91
N ILE A 101 -6.25 -5.40 12.81
CA ILE A 101 -4.91 -5.93 12.55
C ILE A 101 -3.87 -4.80 12.42
N VAL A 102 -4.25 -3.67 11.82
CA VAL A 102 -3.39 -2.49 11.76
C VAL A 102 -3.11 -1.94 13.16
N GLN A 103 -4.12 -1.87 14.04
CA GLN A 103 -3.94 -1.46 15.42
C GLN A 103 -2.98 -2.39 16.18
N ASP A 104 -3.10 -3.72 16.00
CA ASP A 104 -2.17 -4.69 16.59
C ASP A 104 -0.74 -4.46 16.10
N GLY A 105 -0.56 -4.13 14.82
CA GLY A 105 0.74 -3.74 14.25
C GLY A 105 1.29 -2.46 14.86
N LEU A 106 0.46 -1.42 14.98
CA LEU A 106 0.86 -0.16 15.60
C LEU A 106 1.29 -0.36 17.06
N ASP A 107 0.55 -1.16 17.83
CA ASP A 107 0.86 -1.49 19.22
C ASP A 107 2.13 -2.35 19.37
N GLY A 108 2.49 -3.09 18.31
CA GLY A 108 3.67 -3.95 18.26
C GLY A 108 4.96 -3.25 17.81
N LEU A 109 4.89 -2.01 17.32
CA LEU A 109 6.09 -1.26 16.92
C LEU A 109 6.96 -0.89 18.14
N PRO A 110 8.30 -1.02 18.07
CA PRO A 110 9.19 -0.69 19.18
C PRO A 110 9.17 0.78 19.61
N SER A 111 8.99 1.69 18.66
CA SER A 111 8.98 3.13 18.89
C SER A 111 7.61 3.74 18.65
N ASN A 112 7.23 4.67 19.54
CA ASN A 112 5.96 5.40 19.46
C ASN A 112 6.11 6.84 18.91
N ASP A 113 7.34 7.24 18.57
CA ASP A 113 7.68 8.56 18.04
C ASP A 113 8.22 8.39 16.62
N LEU A 114 7.33 8.03 15.70
CA LEU A 114 7.61 7.78 14.29
C LEU A 114 6.98 8.86 13.43
N ASP A 115 7.67 9.25 12.36
CA ASP A 115 7.19 10.26 11.43
C ASP A 115 6.40 9.63 10.27
N LEU A 116 6.81 8.42 9.87
CA LEU A 116 6.23 7.62 8.82
C LEU A 116 6.10 6.17 9.31
N ILE A 117 4.91 5.59 9.14
CA ILE A 117 4.69 4.15 9.27
C ILE A 117 4.22 3.63 7.92
N ILE A 118 4.90 2.61 7.39
CA ILE A 118 4.52 1.96 6.15
C ILE A 118 3.91 0.60 6.47
N ILE A 119 2.70 0.36 6.00
CA ILE A 119 2.06 -0.95 6.03
C ILE A 119 2.36 -1.64 4.70
N GLU A 120 3.19 -2.67 4.72
CA GLU A 120 3.35 -3.59 3.59
C GLU A 120 2.21 -4.60 3.63
N ASN A 121 1.13 -4.32 2.89
CA ASN A 121 -0.08 -5.14 2.90
C ASN A 121 0.14 -6.45 2.14
N ILE A 122 -0.71 -7.43 2.42
CA ILE A 122 -0.69 -8.74 1.77
C ILE A 122 -0.78 -8.57 0.25
N GLY A 123 0.03 -9.34 -0.49
CA GLY A 123 -0.01 -9.37 -1.95
C GLY A 123 -1.36 -9.86 -2.48
N ASN A 124 -2.33 -8.97 -2.68
CA ASN A 124 -3.65 -9.27 -3.20
C ASN A 124 -4.34 -8.02 -3.78
N LEU A 125 -4.95 -8.15 -4.96
CA LEU A 125 -5.68 -7.05 -5.62
C LEU A 125 -7.19 -7.06 -5.39
N ILE A 126 -7.72 -8.06 -4.69
CA ILE A 126 -9.16 -8.24 -4.48
C ILE A 126 -9.53 -7.84 -3.06
N CYS A 127 -9.05 -8.60 -2.06
CA CYS A 127 -9.52 -8.44 -0.68
C CYS A 127 -9.17 -7.06 -0.10
N PRO A 128 -7.92 -6.54 -0.20
CA PRO A 128 -7.55 -5.30 0.47
C PRO A 128 -8.35 -4.08 0.00
N ALA A 129 -8.81 -4.07 -1.26
CA ALA A 129 -9.64 -2.99 -1.79
C ALA A 129 -11.01 -2.84 -1.08
N GLY A 130 -11.40 -3.80 -0.24
CA GLY A 130 -12.65 -3.80 0.53
C GLY A 130 -12.55 -3.23 1.95
N PHE A 131 -11.35 -3.02 2.48
CA PHE A 131 -11.14 -2.73 3.90
C PHE A 131 -10.32 -1.46 4.09
N ASP A 132 -10.87 -0.50 4.83
CA ASP A 132 -10.14 0.69 5.26
C ASP A 132 -9.17 0.30 6.39
N THR A 133 -7.90 0.64 6.23
CA THR A 133 -6.82 0.36 7.18
C THR A 133 -6.60 1.51 8.17
N GLY A 134 -7.24 2.67 7.96
CA GLY A 134 -6.97 3.91 8.67
C GLY A 134 -5.75 4.67 8.13
N ALA A 135 -5.11 4.18 7.06
CA ALA A 135 -3.93 4.80 6.48
C ALA A 135 -4.22 6.17 5.87
N SER A 136 -3.37 7.15 6.17
CA SER A 136 -3.41 8.51 5.61
C SER A 136 -3.49 8.52 4.07
N ARG A 137 -2.75 7.62 3.43
CA ARG A 137 -2.82 7.35 1.99
C ARG A 137 -2.75 5.86 1.69
N ASP A 138 -3.47 5.47 0.66
CA ASP A 138 -3.45 4.15 0.06
C ASP A 138 -2.73 4.22 -1.29
N ILE A 139 -1.65 3.45 -1.45
CA ILE A 139 -0.97 3.33 -2.74
C ILE A 139 -0.97 1.90 -3.24
N MET A 140 -0.91 1.75 -4.56
CA MET A 140 -0.81 0.46 -5.21
C MET A 140 0.46 0.37 -6.06
N ILE A 141 1.11 -0.79 -6.05
CA ILE A 141 2.14 -1.14 -7.02
C ILE A 141 1.56 -2.14 -8.04
N LEU A 142 1.57 -1.76 -9.31
CA LEU A 142 1.37 -2.64 -10.46
C LEU A 142 2.73 -2.86 -11.14
N SER A 143 3.14 -4.10 -11.36
CA SER A 143 4.38 -4.37 -12.10
C SER A 143 4.14 -4.67 -13.58
N VAL A 144 5.08 -4.26 -14.43
CA VAL A 144 5.04 -4.52 -15.89
C VAL A 144 4.71 -5.98 -16.25
N PRO A 145 5.34 -7.01 -15.64
CA PRO A 145 5.03 -8.42 -15.96
C PRO A 145 3.60 -8.85 -15.69
N GLU A 146 2.84 -8.11 -14.88
CA GLU A 146 1.43 -8.42 -14.63
C GLU A 146 0.56 -8.08 -15.83
N GLY A 147 0.95 -7.11 -16.67
CA GLY A 147 0.19 -6.66 -17.83
C GLY A 147 -0.69 -5.45 -17.56
N ASP A 148 -0.87 -4.64 -18.61
CA ASP A 148 -1.61 -3.37 -18.58
C ASP A 148 -3.13 -3.52 -18.38
N ASP A 149 -3.66 -4.74 -18.41
CA ASP A 149 -5.09 -5.05 -18.34
C ASP A 149 -5.63 -5.16 -16.90
N LYS A 150 -4.76 -5.09 -15.88
CA LYS A 150 -5.14 -5.19 -14.47
C LYS A 150 -6.20 -4.17 -14.02
N PRO A 151 -6.19 -2.91 -14.45
CA PRO A 151 -7.25 -1.96 -14.13
C PRO A 151 -8.65 -2.43 -14.55
N LEU A 152 -8.76 -3.14 -15.68
CA LEU A 152 -10.04 -3.68 -16.16
C LEU A 152 -10.51 -4.88 -15.34
N LYS A 153 -9.56 -5.67 -14.83
CA LYS A 153 -9.83 -6.90 -14.08
C LYS A 153 -10.09 -6.67 -12.60
N TYR A 154 -9.48 -5.64 -12.01
CA TYR A 154 -9.55 -5.34 -10.57
C TYR A 154 -10.00 -3.89 -10.31
N PRO A 155 -11.11 -3.41 -10.92
CA PRO A 155 -11.44 -1.99 -10.96
C PRO A 155 -11.57 -1.34 -9.58
N GLN A 156 -12.03 -2.09 -8.57
CA GLN A 156 -12.20 -1.59 -7.21
C GLN A 156 -10.88 -1.15 -6.56
N MET A 157 -9.78 -1.86 -6.83
CA MET A 157 -8.46 -1.49 -6.30
C MET A 157 -8.00 -0.16 -6.91
N PHE A 158 -8.05 -0.06 -8.23
CA PHE A 158 -7.61 1.12 -8.97
C PHE A 158 -8.52 2.34 -8.79
N SER A 159 -9.78 2.15 -8.39
CA SER A 159 -10.71 3.25 -8.11
C SER A 159 -10.52 3.91 -6.75
N LYS A 160 -9.73 3.32 -5.84
CA LYS A 160 -9.67 3.73 -4.43
C LYS A 160 -8.32 4.25 -3.97
N VAL A 161 -7.23 3.84 -4.62
CA VAL A 161 -5.88 4.28 -4.22
C VAL A 161 -5.60 5.71 -4.64
N ASP A 162 -4.83 6.43 -3.83
CA ASP A 162 -4.41 7.81 -4.07
C ASP A 162 -3.32 7.89 -5.15
N LEU A 163 -2.48 6.85 -5.24
CA LEU A 163 -1.36 6.79 -6.18
C LEU A 163 -1.12 5.36 -6.67
N LEU A 164 -0.86 5.24 -7.97
CA LEU A 164 -0.42 4.01 -8.63
C LEU A 164 1.05 4.12 -9.03
N ILE A 165 1.88 3.24 -8.47
CA ILE A 165 3.23 3.00 -8.95
C ILE A 165 3.17 1.93 -10.04
N VAL A 166 3.73 2.22 -11.21
CA VAL A 166 3.99 1.22 -12.26
C VAL A 166 5.46 0.79 -12.14
N ASN A 167 5.72 -0.34 -11.50
CA ASN A 167 7.08 -0.80 -11.18
C ASN A 167 7.65 -1.73 -12.26
N LYS A 168 8.97 -1.94 -12.22
CA LYS A 168 9.75 -2.78 -13.13
C LYS A 168 9.71 -2.28 -14.57
N ILE A 169 9.74 -0.96 -14.78
CA ILE A 169 9.80 -0.36 -16.13
C ILE A 169 11.06 -0.78 -16.89
N ASP A 170 12.13 -1.18 -16.18
CA ASP A 170 13.33 -1.78 -16.77
C ASP A 170 13.07 -3.09 -17.52
N ALA A 171 11.89 -3.70 -17.33
CA ALA A 171 11.49 -4.91 -18.02
C ALA A 171 10.53 -4.66 -19.19
N MET A 172 10.13 -3.41 -19.50
CA MET A 172 9.12 -3.12 -20.52
C MET A 172 9.44 -3.74 -21.89
N ASP A 173 10.70 -3.72 -22.32
CA ASP A 173 11.11 -4.29 -23.61
C ASP A 173 10.88 -5.81 -23.74
N PHE A 174 10.66 -6.51 -22.62
CA PHE A 174 10.40 -7.96 -22.60
C PHE A 174 8.91 -8.32 -22.54
N PHE A 175 8.04 -7.34 -22.30
CA PHE A 175 6.60 -7.56 -22.13
C PHE A 175 5.80 -6.67 -23.09
N ASN A 176 4.68 -7.19 -23.57
CA ASN A 176 3.71 -6.36 -24.28
C ASN A 176 2.89 -5.56 -23.26
N PHE A 177 3.49 -4.50 -22.72
CA PHE A 177 2.90 -3.63 -21.71
C PHE A 177 2.79 -2.20 -22.25
N ASP A 178 1.57 -1.69 -22.29
CA ASP A 178 1.26 -0.33 -22.74
C ASP A 178 0.95 0.57 -21.54
N LEU A 179 1.90 1.46 -21.22
CA LEU A 179 1.76 2.41 -20.12
C LEU A 179 0.65 3.44 -20.39
N ASP A 180 0.50 3.89 -21.63
CA ASP A 180 -0.55 4.85 -22.00
C ASP A 180 -1.93 4.22 -21.83
N ALA A 181 -2.07 2.94 -22.18
CA ALA A 181 -3.29 2.19 -21.94
C ALA A 181 -3.58 2.02 -20.43
N VAL A 182 -2.58 1.82 -19.57
CA VAL A 182 -2.78 1.84 -18.11
C VAL A 182 -3.30 3.20 -17.67
N VAL A 183 -2.66 4.29 -18.09
CA VAL A 183 -3.09 5.67 -17.74
C VAL A 183 -4.54 5.90 -18.16
N GLU A 184 -4.92 5.57 -19.39
CA GLU A 184 -6.28 5.73 -19.89
C GLU A 184 -7.31 4.92 -19.07
N ARG A 185 -6.99 3.66 -18.75
CA ARG A 185 -7.91 2.77 -18.04
C ARG A 185 -8.08 3.16 -16.58
N VAL A 186 -7.00 3.54 -15.92
CA VAL A 186 -7.01 3.90 -14.50
C VAL A 186 -7.68 5.26 -14.30
N THR A 187 -7.39 6.26 -15.15
CA THR A 187 -8.01 7.59 -15.04
C THR A 187 -9.53 7.58 -15.29
N LYS A 188 -10.04 6.61 -16.06
CA LYS A 188 -11.49 6.35 -16.18
C LYS A 188 -12.14 5.87 -14.89
N LEU A 189 -11.38 5.18 -14.02
CA LEU A 189 -11.85 4.66 -12.74
C LEU A 189 -11.61 5.65 -11.59
N ASN A 190 -10.48 6.36 -11.63
CA ASN A 190 -10.04 7.33 -10.64
C ASN A 190 -9.41 8.55 -11.36
N PRO A 191 -10.18 9.61 -11.63
CA PRO A 191 -9.69 10.77 -12.38
C PRO A 191 -8.56 11.56 -11.72
N ASP A 192 -8.45 11.48 -10.38
CA ASP A 192 -7.51 12.29 -9.59
C ASP A 192 -6.23 11.53 -9.23
N ILE A 193 -6.11 10.26 -9.64
CA ILE A 193 -4.98 9.40 -9.30
C ILE A 193 -3.66 9.91 -9.89
N LYS A 194 -2.60 9.83 -9.09
CA LYS A 194 -1.24 10.01 -9.59
C LYS A 194 -0.68 8.68 -10.08
N ILE A 195 0.00 8.69 -11.23
CA ILE A 195 0.63 7.49 -11.80
C ILE A 195 2.13 7.74 -11.92
N MET A 196 2.94 6.89 -11.30
CA MET A 196 4.40 7.04 -11.26
C MET A 196 5.08 5.77 -11.79
N PRO A 197 5.64 5.80 -13.00
CA PRO A 197 6.47 4.73 -13.51
C PRO A 197 7.83 4.73 -12.79
N ILE A 198 8.24 3.58 -12.24
CA ILE A 198 9.54 3.41 -11.57
C ILE A 198 10.19 2.07 -11.92
N SER A 199 11.50 1.99 -11.70
CA SER A 199 12.19 0.72 -11.47
C SER A 199 12.86 0.77 -10.11
N ALA A 200 12.28 0.06 -9.13
CA ALA A 200 12.92 -0.09 -7.81
C ALA A 200 14.29 -0.80 -7.90
N LYS A 201 14.53 -1.58 -8.96
CA LYS A 201 15.78 -2.27 -9.23
C LYS A 201 16.88 -1.29 -9.66
N THR A 202 16.62 -0.44 -10.65
CA THR A 202 17.63 0.49 -11.19
C THR A 202 17.68 1.82 -10.45
N GLY A 203 16.60 2.18 -9.73
CA GLY A 203 16.41 3.48 -9.09
C GLY A 203 15.69 4.52 -9.96
N GLU A 204 15.40 4.20 -11.23
CA GLU A 204 14.69 5.11 -12.13
C GLU A 204 13.30 5.47 -11.58
N GLY A 205 13.00 6.77 -11.48
CA GLY A 205 11.73 7.31 -11.01
C GLY A 205 11.47 7.20 -9.50
N VAL A 206 12.39 6.58 -8.72
CA VAL A 206 12.25 6.44 -7.27
C VAL A 206 12.32 7.81 -6.57
N ASP A 207 13.11 8.74 -7.10
CA ASP A 207 13.20 10.12 -6.64
C ASP A 207 11.85 10.84 -6.67
N LEU A 208 11.11 10.72 -7.78
CA LEU A 208 9.77 11.31 -7.91
C LEU A 208 8.78 10.73 -6.90
N TRP A 209 8.84 9.41 -6.66
CA TRP A 209 8.03 8.74 -5.65
C TRP A 209 8.37 9.23 -4.24
N VAL A 210 9.66 9.25 -3.89
CA VAL A 210 10.16 9.68 -2.59
C VAL A 210 9.83 11.14 -2.32
N ASP A 211 9.96 12.00 -3.32
CA ASP A 211 9.63 13.43 -3.22
C ASP A 211 8.14 13.66 -2.96
N TRP A 212 7.27 12.89 -3.62
CA TRP A 212 5.84 12.95 -3.34
C TRP A 212 5.53 12.49 -1.92
N LEU A 213 6.09 11.35 -1.49
CA LEU A 213 5.86 10.85 -0.14
C LEU A 213 6.36 11.83 0.93
N ARG A 214 7.54 12.43 0.74
CA ARG A 214 8.08 13.50 1.60
C ARG A 214 7.09 14.65 1.72
N GLN A 215 6.51 15.10 0.63
CA GLN A 215 5.52 16.19 0.64
C GLN A 215 4.24 15.81 1.39
N GLU A 216 3.73 14.59 1.22
CA GLU A 216 2.55 14.13 1.96
C GLU A 216 2.84 14.02 3.48
N ILE A 217 4.00 13.52 3.88
CA ILE A 217 4.41 13.44 5.30
C ILE A 217 4.46 14.85 5.91
N LEU A 218 5.13 15.79 5.24
CA LEU A 218 5.25 17.17 5.71
C LEU A 218 3.89 17.88 5.78
N ALA A 219 3.03 17.68 4.78
CA ALA A 219 1.68 18.23 4.76
C ALA A 219 0.78 17.60 5.85
N TRP A 220 1.00 16.34 6.19
CA TRP A 220 0.26 15.65 7.24
C TRP A 220 0.65 16.14 8.64
N LYS A 221 1.89 16.58 8.84
CA LYS A 221 2.34 17.16 10.11
C LYS A 221 1.90 18.61 10.33
N ALA A 222 1.66 19.34 9.24
CA ALA A 222 1.16 20.72 9.27
C ALA A 222 -0.30 20.79 9.75
#